data_AF-A0A2A2WQG6-F1
#
_entry.id   AF-A0A2A2WQG6-F1
#
_cell.length_a   1.000
_cell.length_b   1.000
_cell.length_c   1.000
_cell.angle_alpha   90.00
_cell.angle_beta   90.00
_cell.angle_gamma   90.00
#
_symmetry.space_group_name_H-M   'P 1'
#
loop_
_entity.id
_entity.type
_entity.pdbx_description
1 polymer ?
#
loop_
_entity_poly.entity_id
_entity_poly.type
_entity_poly.pdbx_seq_one_letter_code
_entity_poly.pdbx_strand_id
1 'polypeptide(L)'
;MHPYATNYGASRKEPALSLVLSFFLPGLGTIINGQAGKGIGIMTGYFLGILLSVVLIGIPIMLGFWVWGMVDAYSGAKQRNLENGFY
;
A
#
# COMPACT_ATOMS: atom_id res chain seq x y z
N MET A 1 25.42 -11.46 -20.76
CA MET A 1 24.83 -11.12 -19.44
C MET A 1 25.08 -9.63 -19.24
N HIS A 2 24.07 -8.77 -19.46
CA HIS A 2 24.24 -7.31 -19.44
C HIS A 2 23.98 -6.81 -18.01
N PRO A 3 24.99 -6.42 -17.20
CA PRO A 3 24.81 -6.24 -15.75
C PRO A 3 24.22 -4.89 -15.34
N TYR A 4 23.85 -4.01 -16.28
CA TYR A 4 23.48 -2.62 -15.98
C TYR A 4 22.33 -2.13 -16.85
N ALA A 5 21.23 -2.89 -16.89
CA ALA A 5 19.95 -2.26 -17.19
C ALA A 5 19.54 -1.43 -15.97
N THR A 6 20.19 -0.28 -15.77
CA THR A 6 19.65 0.78 -14.92
C THR A 6 18.26 1.06 -15.48
N ASN A 7 17.22 0.69 -14.74
CA ASN A 7 15.84 0.91 -15.14
C ASN A 7 15.61 2.43 -15.14
N TYR A 8 15.89 3.08 -16.28
CA TYR A 8 15.67 4.52 -16.50
C TYR A 8 14.20 4.96 -16.33
N GLY A 9 13.28 4.04 -16.03
CA GLY A 9 11.88 4.30 -15.69
C GLY A 9 11.49 4.09 -14.22
N ALA A 10 12.40 3.61 -13.36
CA ALA A 10 12.10 3.46 -11.93
C ALA A 10 12.29 4.79 -11.20
N SER A 11 11.22 5.58 -11.07
CA SER A 11 11.23 6.76 -10.21
C SER A 11 11.28 6.36 -8.73
N ARG A 12 12.05 7.09 -7.91
CA ARG A 12 12.01 6.98 -6.44
C ARG A 12 10.57 7.10 -5.98
N LYS A 13 10.09 6.14 -5.19
CA LYS A 13 8.77 6.18 -4.57
C LYS A 13 8.89 6.85 -3.23
N GLU A 14 8.14 7.92 -3.01
CA GLU A 14 8.15 8.60 -1.72
C GLU A 14 7.31 7.81 -0.70
N PRO A 15 7.92 7.14 0.31
CA PRO A 15 7.18 6.27 1.22
C PRO A 15 6.17 7.03 2.06
N ALA A 16 6.49 8.29 2.38
CA ALA A 16 5.57 9.20 3.06
C ALA A 16 4.34 9.51 2.20
N LEU A 17 4.50 9.72 0.89
CA LEU A 17 3.39 9.98 -0.01
C LEU A 17 2.49 8.74 -0.13
N SER A 18 3.07 7.55 -0.29
CA SER A 18 2.32 6.29 -0.32
C SER A 18 1.58 6.04 0.99
N LEU A 19 2.16 6.39 2.14
CA LEU A 19 1.50 6.30 3.44
C LEU A 19 0.34 7.29 3.56
N VAL A 20 0.52 8.56 3.17
CA VAL A 20 -0.55 9.57 3.19
C VAL A 20 -1.71 9.16 2.27
N LEU A 21 -1.41 8.59 1.10
CA LEU A 21 -2.44 8.06 0.21
C LEU A 21 -3.23 6.91 0.85
N SER A 22 -2.54 5.99 1.52
CA SER A 22 -3.20 4.91 2.28
C SER A 22 -3.92 5.38 3.55
N PHE A 23 -3.54 6.53 4.12
CA PHE A 23 -4.25 7.15 5.23
C PHE A 23 -5.64 7.61 4.81
N PHE A 24 -5.78 8.23 3.64
CA PHE A 24 -7.08 8.64 3.10
C PHE A 24 -7.90 7.45 2.60
N LEU A 25 -7.27 6.49 1.93
CA LEU A 25 -7.95 5.30 1.44
C LEU A 25 -7.00 4.10 1.47
N PRO A 26 -7.24 3.12 2.36
CA PRO A 26 -6.30 2.03 2.58
C PRO A 26 -6.17 1.15 1.34
N GLY A 27 -4.92 0.89 0.96
CA GLY A 27 -4.58 0.13 -0.24
C GLY A 27 -4.21 1.00 -1.46
N LEU A 28 -4.52 2.31 -1.48
CA LEU A 28 -4.11 3.19 -2.58
C LEU A 28 -2.60 3.31 -2.72
N GLY A 29 -1.89 3.54 -1.60
CA GLY A 29 -0.44 3.62 -1.60
C GLY A 29 0.19 2.33 -2.10
N THR A 30 -0.35 1.18 -1.72
CA THR A 30 0.08 -0.15 -2.20
C THR A 30 -0.15 -0.33 -3.71
N ILE A 31 -1.27 0.16 -4.25
CA ILE A 31 -1.55 0.13 -5.70
C ILE A 31 -0.54 1.00 -6.47
N ILE A 32 -0.28 2.22 -6.01
CA ILE A 32 0.67 3.16 -6.62
C ILE A 32 2.11 2.64 -6.45
N ASN A 33 2.37 1.90 -5.37
CA ASN A 33 3.59 1.14 -5.19
C ASN A 33 3.72 -0.03 -6.17
N GLY A 34 2.73 -0.28 -7.01
CA GLY A 34 2.73 -1.30 -8.06
C GLY A 34 2.45 -2.71 -7.54
N GLN A 35 1.88 -2.82 -6.34
CA GLN A 35 1.36 -4.05 -5.75
C GLN A 35 -0.18 -4.04 -5.82
N ALA A 36 -0.73 -3.81 -7.01
CA ALA A 36 -2.16 -3.59 -7.22
C ALA A 36 -3.03 -4.72 -6.65
N GLY A 37 -2.64 -5.99 -6.84
CA GLY A 37 -3.38 -7.14 -6.30
C GLY A 37 -3.52 -7.12 -4.77
N LYS A 38 -2.43 -6.80 -4.05
CA LYS A 38 -2.49 -6.66 -2.59
C LYS A 38 -3.29 -5.44 -2.16
N GLY A 39 -3.10 -4.31 -2.83
CA GLY A 39 -3.83 -3.08 -2.52
C GLY A 39 -5.34 -3.23 -2.70
N ILE A 40 -5.79 -3.91 -3.77
CA ILE A 40 -7.21 -4.24 -3.98
C ILE A 40 -7.74 -5.15 -2.86
N GLY A 41 -6.95 -6.11 -2.38
CA GLY A 41 -7.33 -6.96 -1.25
C GLY A 41 -7.54 -6.16 0.04
N ILE A 42 -6.64 -5.24 0.36
CA ILE A 42 -6.75 -4.34 1.51
C ILE A 42 -7.99 -3.45 1.39
N MET A 43 -8.22 -2.90 0.20
CA MET A 43 -9.38 -2.04 -0.09
C MET A 43 -10.69 -2.80 0.06
N THR A 44 -10.76 -4.03 -0.46
CA THR A 44 -11.94 -4.90 -0.36
C THR A 44 -12.20 -5.29 1.10
N GLY A 45 -11.18 -5.64 1.86
CA GLY A 45 -11.30 -5.93 3.30
C GLY A 45 -11.79 -4.73 4.10
N TYR A 46 -11.33 -3.52 3.75
CA TYR A 46 -11.81 -2.27 4.36
C TYR A 46 -13.29 -1.99 4.05
N PHE A 47 -13.72 -2.13 2.79
CA PHE A 47 -15.14 -1.97 2.41
C PHE A 47 -16.05 -3.02 3.06
N LEU A 48 -15.58 -4.26 3.18
CA LEU A 48 -16.28 -5.29 3.95
C LEU A 48 -16.35 -4.90 5.43
N GLY A 49 -15.26 -4.38 6.01
CA GLY A 49 -15.26 -3.84 7.37
C GLY A 49 -16.29 -2.73 7.58
N ILE A 50 -16.43 -1.81 6.62
CA ILE A 50 -17.48 -0.77 6.62
C ILE A 50 -18.87 -1.42 6.56
N LEU A 51 -19.10 -2.38 5.67
CA LEU A 51 -20.41 -3.06 5.56
C LEU A 51 -20.78 -3.80 6.86
N LEU A 52 -19.82 -4.49 7.48
CA LEU A 52 -19.99 -5.19 8.74
C LEU A 52 -20.05 -4.25 9.96
N SER A 53 -19.67 -2.97 9.80
CA SER A 53 -19.69 -2.00 10.91
C SER A 53 -21.11 -1.67 11.37
N VAL A 54 -22.11 -1.90 10.49
CA VAL A 54 -23.54 -1.85 10.82
C VAL A 54 -23.89 -2.77 11.99
N VAL A 55 -23.15 -3.87 12.17
CA VAL A 55 -23.35 -4.86 13.25
C VAL A 55 -22.41 -4.61 14.44
N LEU A 56 -21.74 -3.44 14.52
CA LEU A 56 -20.69 -3.06 15.49
C LEU A 56 -19.39 -3.90 15.45
N ILE A 57 -19.41 -5.12 14.91
CA ILE A 57 -18.23 -5.98 14.72
C ILE A 57 -17.31 -5.54 13.58
N GLY A 58 -17.79 -4.72 12.64
CA GLY A 58 -16.95 -4.23 11.55
C GLY A 58 -16.01 -3.08 11.90
N ILE A 59 -16.23 -2.37 13.02
CA ILE A 59 -15.35 -1.26 13.45
C ILE A 59 -13.90 -1.71 13.70
N PRO A 60 -13.63 -2.77 14.51
CA PRO A 60 -12.26 -3.24 14.70
C PRO A 60 -11.64 -3.80 13.41
N ILE A 61 -12.45 -4.41 12.54
CA ILE A 61 -12.00 -4.91 11.23
C ILE A 61 -11.58 -3.73 10.33
N MET A 62 -12.40 -2.69 10.27
CA MET A 62 -12.15 -1.47 9.51
C MET A 62 -10.86 -0.79 9.98
N LEU A 63 -10.67 -0.61 11.29
CA LEU A 63 -9.44 -0.03 11.85
C LEU A 63 -8.21 -0.92 11.59
N GLY A 64 -8.34 -2.24 11.70
CA GLY A 64 -7.27 -3.18 11.40
C GLY A 64 -6.79 -3.09 9.96
N PHE A 65 -7.72 -3.15 8.99
CA PHE A 65 -7.40 -3.01 7.57
C PHE A 65 -6.90 -1.61 7.21
N TRP A 66 -7.38 -0.57 7.89
CA TRP A 66 -6.89 0.79 7.69
C TRP A 66 -5.43 0.96 8.11
N VAL A 67 -5.06 0.52 9.31
CA VAL A 67 -3.67 0.54 9.79
C VAL A 67 -2.78 -0.35 8.94
N TRP A 68 -3.25 -1.55 8.58
CA TRP A 68 -2.52 -2.45 7.70
C TRP A 68 -2.24 -1.80 6.33
N GLY A 69 -3.24 -1.14 5.74
CA GLY A 69 -3.07 -0.41 4.48
C GLY A 69 -2.00 0.68 4.50
N MET A 70 -1.83 1.37 5.64
CA MET A 70 -0.77 2.36 5.82
C MET A 70 0.61 1.70 5.95
N VAL A 71 0.73 0.67 6.79
CA VAL A 71 2.00 -0.04 7.04
C VAL A 71 2.50 -0.74 5.78
N ASP A 72 1.60 -1.39 5.04
CA ASP A 72 1.92 -2.09 3.80
C ASP A 72 2.34 -1.10 2.69
N ALA A 73 1.66 0.04 2.57
CA ALA A 73 2.06 1.07 1.61
C ALA A 73 3.42 1.71 1.94
N TYR A 74 3.72 1.96 3.21
CA TYR A 74 5.01 2.51 3.59
C TYR A 74 6.15 1.50 3.33
N SER A 75 5.97 0.27 3.82
CA SER A 75 6.97 -0.80 3.69
C SER A 75 7.16 -1.19 2.23
N GLY A 76 6.08 -1.24 1.44
CA GLY A 76 6.11 -1.54 0.02
C GLY A 76 6.81 -0.46 -0.82
N ALA A 77 6.67 0.82 -0.46
CA ALA A 77 7.40 1.91 -1.11
C ALA A 77 8.91 1.82 -0.80
N LYS A 78 9.26 1.57 0.47
CA LYS A 78 10.66 1.40 0.91
C LYS A 78 11.33 0.20 0.23
N GLN A 79 10.63 -0.93 0.15
CA GLN A 79 11.15 -2.13 -0.51
C GLN A 79 11.38 -1.91 -2.01
N ARG A 80 10.44 -1.26 -2.70
CA ARG A 80 10.61 -0.86 -4.11
C ARG A 80 11.80 0.08 -4.34
N ASN A 81 12.07 1.00 -3.42
CA ASN A 81 13.23 1.88 -3.53
C ASN A 81 14.53 1.07 -3.41
N LEU A 82 14.60 0.19 -2.41
CA LEU A 82 15.76 -0.70 -2.20
C LEU A 82 16.01 -1.61 -3.41
N GLU A 83 14.97 -2.21 -3.97
CA GLU A 83 15.06 -3.06 -5.17
C GLU A 83 15.58 -2.30 -6.40
N ASN A 84 15.32 -1.00 -6.48
CA ASN A 84 15.76 -0.14 -7.58
C ASN A 84 17.06 0.64 -7.27
N GLY A 85 17.72 0.35 -6.14
CA GLY A 85 19.00 0.99 -5.76
C GLY A 85 18.88 2.40 -5.19
N PHE A 86 17.67 2.85 -4.83
CA PHE A 86 17.44 4.12 -4.15
C PHE A 86 17.51 3.91 -2.63
N TYR A 87 18.51 4.50 -1.98
CA TYR A 87 18.68 4.51 -0.52
C TYR A 87 18.10 5.76 0.15
#